data_AF-A0A511XFJ1-F1
#
_entry.id   AF-A0A511XFJ1-F1
#
_cell.length_a   1.000
_cell.length_b   1.000
_cell.length_c   1.000
_cell.angle_alpha   90.00
_cell.angle_beta   90.00
_cell.angle_gamma   90.00
#
_symmetry.space_group_name_H-M   'P 1'
#
loop_
_entity.id
_entity.type
_entity.pdbx_description
1 polymer ?
#
loop_
_entity_poly.entity_id
_entity_poly.type
_entity_poly.pdbx_seq_one_letter_code
_entity_poly.pdbx_strand_id
1 'polypeptide(L)'
;MHPHPISLEPVFRGRLSDLPQEIARGRPGARLVSVSVAPFDCVDDVRTRLLDDIVREFDHRRWMEDSFSAWRAVLQPAVELAYPGPASDQAQPDAPQPPLDAQPWRLADDQDTYGERAAWWIVVDGSLDRELSDAFPTAALAQACADRLNREDPNAEWYRHWFLASPETSVLSPLAPETL
;
A
#
# COMPACT_ATOMS: atom_id res chain seq x y z
N MET A 1 -14.07 10.28 -10.45
CA MET A 1 -13.53 9.23 -11.33
C MET A 1 -14.23 7.92 -10.98
N HIS A 2 -14.64 7.09 -11.93
CA HIS A 2 -15.13 5.74 -11.60
C HIS A 2 -13.92 4.80 -11.49
N PRO A 3 -13.99 3.73 -10.67
CA PRO A 3 -12.95 2.70 -10.68
C PRO A 3 -12.85 2.14 -12.11
N HIS A 4 -11.65 2.17 -12.66
CA HIS A 4 -11.35 1.56 -13.95
C HIS A 4 -10.61 0.24 -13.70
N PRO A 5 -10.79 -0.77 -14.57
CA PRO A 5 -9.97 -1.96 -14.53
C PRO A 5 -8.49 -1.59 -14.60
N ILE A 6 -7.67 -2.35 -13.88
CA ILE A 6 -6.22 -2.21 -13.90
C ILE A 6 -5.61 -3.56 -14.24
N SER A 7 -4.46 -3.52 -14.90
CA SER A 7 -3.57 -4.66 -15.01
C SER A 7 -2.48 -4.57 -13.94
N LEU A 8 -2.19 -5.69 -13.28
CA LEU A 8 -1.13 -5.82 -12.28
C LEU A 8 -0.12 -6.85 -12.76
N GLU A 9 1.11 -6.40 -13.02
CA GLU A 9 2.24 -7.25 -13.40
C GLU A 9 3.17 -7.42 -12.19
N PRO A 10 3.39 -8.64 -11.66
CA PRO A 10 4.38 -8.87 -10.62
C PRO A 10 5.79 -8.63 -11.18
N VAL A 11 6.59 -7.81 -10.51
CA VAL A 11 7.92 -7.42 -11.02
C VAL A 11 9.08 -7.73 -10.08
N PHE A 12 8.85 -7.76 -8.77
CA PHE A 12 9.91 -8.03 -7.80
C PHE A 12 9.36 -8.53 -6.47
N ARG A 13 10.17 -9.29 -5.72
CA ARG A 13 9.91 -9.65 -4.33
C ARG A 13 11.15 -9.37 -3.50
N GLY A 14 11.00 -8.59 -2.45
CA GLY A 14 12.13 -8.11 -1.66
C GLY A 14 11.85 -6.74 -1.06
N ARG A 15 12.87 -6.20 -0.40
CA ARG A 15 12.82 -4.87 0.21
C ARG A 15 12.95 -3.77 -0.85
N LEU A 16 12.61 -2.53 -0.50
CA LEU A 16 12.77 -1.41 -1.43
C LEU A 16 14.25 -1.17 -1.74
N SER A 17 15.12 -1.33 -0.74
CA SER A 17 16.59 -1.25 -0.88
C SER A 17 17.16 -2.21 -1.93
N ASP A 18 16.49 -3.33 -2.14
CA ASP A 18 16.93 -4.41 -3.03
C ASP A 18 16.29 -4.31 -4.43
N LEU A 19 15.33 -3.39 -4.61
CA LEU A 19 14.60 -3.23 -5.86
C LEU A 19 15.54 -2.70 -6.95
N PRO A 20 15.72 -3.41 -8.08
CA PRO A 20 16.54 -2.94 -9.19
C PRO A 20 16.08 -1.55 -9.65
N GLN A 21 17.03 -0.63 -9.87
CA GLN A 21 16.70 0.76 -10.23
C GLN A 21 15.88 0.86 -11.52
N GLU A 22 16.06 -0.08 -12.44
CA GLU A 22 15.31 -0.17 -13.69
C GLU A 22 13.81 -0.41 -13.43
N ILE A 23 13.49 -1.21 -12.41
CA ILE A 23 12.10 -1.48 -11.99
C ILE A 23 11.58 -0.29 -11.17
N ALA A 24 12.41 0.27 -10.28
CA ALA A 24 12.06 1.43 -9.45
C ALA A 24 11.68 2.67 -10.28
N ARG A 25 12.29 2.86 -11.46
CA ARG A 25 11.96 3.94 -12.40
C ARG A 25 10.57 3.77 -13.04
N GLY A 26 9.95 2.60 -12.92
CA GLY A 26 8.64 2.30 -13.48
C GLY A 26 8.63 2.20 -15.00
N ARG A 27 7.42 2.18 -15.57
CA ARG A 27 7.17 2.23 -17.02
C ARG A 27 6.19 3.36 -17.32
N PRO A 28 6.29 4.07 -18.47
CA PRO A 28 5.33 5.10 -18.83
C PRO A 28 3.89 4.58 -18.77
N GLY A 29 3.01 5.28 -18.06
CA GLY A 29 1.60 4.90 -17.89
C GLY A 29 1.34 3.84 -16.82
N ALA A 30 2.38 3.28 -16.19
CA ALA A 30 2.27 2.35 -15.08
C ALA A 30 2.72 3.01 -13.77
N ARG A 31 2.10 2.61 -12.66
CA ARG A 31 2.49 2.99 -11.30
C ARG A 31 3.13 1.79 -10.61
N LEU A 32 4.23 2.02 -9.90
CA LEU A 32 4.82 1.00 -9.05
C LEU A 32 4.04 0.94 -7.74
N VAL A 33 3.41 -0.21 -7.47
CA VAL A 33 2.72 -0.48 -6.22
C VAL A 33 3.38 -1.66 -5.52
N SER A 34 3.21 -1.75 -4.22
CA SER A 34 3.76 -2.85 -3.43
C SER A 34 2.81 -3.21 -2.31
N VAL A 35 2.78 -4.47 -1.94
CA VAL A 35 2.13 -4.95 -0.72
C VAL A 35 3.17 -5.55 0.22
N SER A 36 3.03 -5.24 1.50
CA SER A 36 3.89 -5.80 2.53
C SER A 36 3.47 -7.23 2.87
N VAL A 37 4.43 -8.13 3.08
CA VAL A 37 4.18 -9.55 3.35
C VAL A 37 4.98 -9.99 4.59
N ALA A 38 4.27 -10.58 5.55
CA ALA A 38 4.77 -11.16 6.78
C ALA A 38 4.69 -12.70 6.74
N PRO A 39 5.42 -13.40 7.63
CA PRO A 39 5.55 -14.86 7.56
C PRO A 39 4.23 -15.59 7.70
N PHE A 40 3.28 -15.07 8.47
CA PHE A 40 2.01 -15.74 8.78
C PHE A 40 0.85 -15.27 7.92
N ASP A 41 1.09 -14.37 6.97
CA ASP A 41 0.03 -13.87 6.09
C ASP A 41 -0.48 -15.00 5.21
N CYS A 42 -1.80 -15.11 5.10
CA CYS A 42 -2.42 -15.90 4.05
C CYS A 42 -2.56 -15.09 2.76
N VAL A 43 -2.82 -15.78 1.65
CA VAL A 43 -3.04 -15.16 0.34
C VAL A 43 -4.14 -14.10 0.41
N ASP A 44 -5.21 -14.34 1.19
CA ASP A 44 -6.31 -13.37 1.35
C ASP A 44 -5.90 -12.09 2.07
N ASP A 45 -5.04 -12.20 3.10
CA ASP A 45 -4.49 -11.05 3.83
C ASP A 45 -3.66 -10.15 2.90
N VAL A 46 -2.87 -10.77 2.03
CA VAL A 46 -2.04 -10.05 1.06
C VAL A 46 -2.90 -9.43 -0.05
N ARG A 47 -3.91 -10.15 -0.56
CA ARG A 47 -4.83 -9.59 -1.57
C ARG A 47 -5.59 -8.39 -1.03
N THR A 48 -6.11 -8.49 0.20
CA THR A 48 -6.82 -7.39 0.86
C THR A 48 -5.94 -6.16 1.01
N ARG A 49 -4.72 -6.32 1.54
CA ARG A 49 -3.77 -5.19 1.67
C ARG A 49 -3.34 -4.63 0.32
N LEU A 50 -3.13 -5.48 -0.69
CA LEU A 50 -2.76 -5.01 -2.04
C LEU A 50 -3.86 -4.15 -2.66
N LEU A 51 -5.14 -4.50 -2.47
CA LEU A 51 -6.26 -3.66 -2.90
C LEU A 51 -6.21 -2.28 -2.24
N ASP A 52 -5.96 -2.25 -0.93
CA ASP A 52 -5.92 -1.03 -0.15
C ASP A 52 -4.75 -0.13 -0.60
N ASP A 53 -3.57 -0.73 -0.84
CA ASP A 53 -2.39 -0.04 -1.34
C ASP A 53 -2.60 0.52 -2.76
N ILE A 54 -3.30 -0.21 -3.64
CA ILE A 54 -3.68 0.27 -4.98
C ILE A 54 -4.64 1.46 -4.88
N VAL A 55 -5.70 1.37 -4.08
CA VAL A 55 -6.65 2.47 -3.92
C VAL A 55 -5.94 3.70 -3.35
N ARG A 56 -5.07 3.52 -2.35
CA ARG A 56 -4.28 4.61 -1.78
C ARG A 56 -3.41 5.31 -2.83
N GLU A 57 -2.76 4.53 -3.71
CA GLU A 57 -1.90 5.05 -4.76
C GLU A 57 -2.69 5.83 -5.84
N PHE A 58 -3.84 5.32 -6.27
CA PHE A 58 -4.61 5.93 -7.36
C PHE A 58 -5.59 7.02 -6.89
N ASP A 59 -6.14 6.94 -5.68
CA ASP A 59 -7.09 7.91 -5.13
C ASP A 59 -7.16 7.90 -3.58
N HIS A 60 -6.14 8.47 -2.94
CA HIS A 60 -6.04 8.57 -1.47
C HIS A 60 -7.25 9.19 -0.76
N ARG A 61 -8.01 10.07 -1.42
CA ARG A 61 -9.19 10.72 -0.80
C ARG A 61 -10.34 9.75 -0.64
N ARG A 62 -10.52 8.86 -1.61
CA ARG A 62 -11.61 7.87 -1.61
C ARG A 62 -11.35 6.66 -0.74
N TRP A 63 -10.09 6.39 -0.44
CA TRP A 63 -9.72 5.39 0.58
C TRP A 63 -10.38 5.67 1.93
N MET A 64 -10.66 6.94 2.25
CA MET A 64 -11.33 7.36 3.49
C MET A 64 -12.86 7.49 3.38
N GLU A 65 -13.46 7.15 2.23
CA GLU A 65 -14.90 7.31 1.97
C GLU A 65 -15.61 5.94 1.83
N ASP A 66 -16.92 5.90 2.07
CA ASP A 66 -17.78 4.70 1.92
C ASP A 66 -17.73 4.05 0.51
N SER A 67 -17.21 4.78 -0.49
CA SER A 67 -17.04 4.31 -1.87
C SER A 67 -16.00 3.19 -2.02
N PHE A 68 -15.21 2.92 -0.98
CA PHE A 68 -14.15 1.91 -0.95
C PHE A 68 -14.61 0.49 -1.34
N SER A 69 -15.82 0.11 -0.94
CA SER A 69 -16.42 -1.19 -1.29
C SER A 69 -16.58 -1.40 -2.80
N ALA A 70 -16.97 -0.35 -3.53
CA ALA A 70 -17.14 -0.40 -4.98
C ALA A 70 -15.79 -0.50 -5.71
N TRP A 71 -14.74 0.11 -5.17
CA TRP A 71 -13.39 -0.01 -5.72
C TRP A 71 -12.82 -1.42 -5.54
N ARG A 72 -12.97 -2.01 -4.34
CA ARG A 72 -12.55 -3.40 -4.09
C ARG A 72 -13.18 -4.35 -5.09
N ALA A 73 -14.50 -4.26 -5.32
CA ALA A 73 -15.19 -5.13 -6.26
C ALA A 73 -14.64 -5.05 -7.70
N VAL A 74 -14.26 -3.87 -8.18
CA VAL A 74 -13.70 -3.69 -9.54
C VAL A 74 -12.25 -4.17 -9.65
N LEU A 75 -11.46 -3.99 -8.59
CA LEU A 75 -10.04 -4.32 -8.57
C LEU A 75 -9.76 -5.78 -8.17
N GLN A 76 -10.69 -6.44 -7.48
CA GLN A 76 -10.56 -7.82 -7.00
C GLN A 76 -10.05 -8.80 -8.07
N PRO A 77 -10.61 -8.84 -9.31
CA PRO A 77 -10.16 -9.81 -10.30
C PRO A 77 -8.71 -9.62 -10.72
N ALA A 78 -8.24 -8.37 -10.79
CA ALA A 78 -6.85 -8.06 -11.13
C ALA A 78 -5.89 -8.53 -10.02
N VAL A 79 -6.28 -8.34 -8.77
CA VAL A 79 -5.50 -8.77 -7.59
C VAL A 79 -5.46 -10.29 -7.48
N GLU A 80 -6.57 -10.99 -7.70
CA GLU A 80 -6.61 -12.45 -7.72
C GLU A 80 -5.76 -13.05 -8.84
N LEU A 81 -5.73 -12.41 -10.01
CA LEU A 81 -4.90 -12.81 -11.13
C LEU A 81 -3.40 -12.59 -10.83
N ALA A 82 -3.05 -11.44 -10.26
CA ALA A 82 -1.66 -11.09 -9.95
C ALA A 82 -1.08 -11.83 -8.74
N TYR A 83 -1.95 -12.24 -7.81
CA TYR A 83 -1.59 -12.99 -6.62
C TYR A 83 -2.38 -14.31 -6.56
N PRO A 84 -2.01 -15.32 -7.37
CA PRO A 84 -2.78 -16.56 -7.50
C PRO A 84 -2.64 -17.45 -6.26
N GLY A 85 -3.59 -18.37 -6.10
CA GLY A 85 -3.58 -19.39 -5.05
C GLY A 85 -4.86 -19.43 -4.20
N PRO A 86 -5.06 -20.50 -3.40
CA PRO A 86 -6.13 -20.58 -2.41
C PRO A 86 -6.00 -19.47 -1.37
N ALA A 87 -7.14 -18.90 -0.95
CA ALA A 87 -7.19 -17.80 0.02
C ALA A 87 -6.50 -18.15 1.37
N SER A 88 -6.63 -19.40 1.81
CA SER A 88 -6.09 -19.90 3.07
C SER A 88 -4.61 -20.29 3.02
N ASP A 89 -4.00 -20.34 1.84
CA ASP A 89 -2.60 -20.75 1.72
C ASP A 89 -1.69 -19.66 2.26
N GLN A 90 -0.56 -20.05 2.84
CA GLN A 90 0.45 -19.13 3.32
C GLN A 90 1.08 -18.39 2.14
N ALA A 91 1.09 -17.06 2.20
CA ALA A 91 1.42 -16.22 1.06
C ALA A 91 2.92 -16.25 0.70
N GLN A 92 3.79 -16.30 1.72
CA GLN A 92 5.25 -16.43 1.58
C GLN A 92 5.83 -16.96 2.91
N PRO A 93 6.00 -18.28 3.08
CA PRO A 93 6.40 -18.88 4.37
C PRO A 93 7.79 -18.45 4.88
N ASP A 94 8.69 -18.10 3.97
CA ASP A 94 10.06 -17.65 4.21
C ASP A 94 10.21 -16.12 4.22
N ALA A 95 9.10 -15.36 4.20
CA ALA A 95 9.17 -13.93 4.45
C ALA A 95 9.84 -13.66 5.81
N PRO A 96 10.69 -12.62 5.92
CA PRO A 96 11.26 -12.25 7.21
C PRO A 96 10.16 -11.75 8.15
N GLN A 97 10.43 -11.80 9.45
CA GLN A 97 9.58 -11.09 10.42
C GLN A 97 9.50 -9.62 10.02
N PRO A 98 8.32 -8.98 10.16
CA PRO A 98 8.21 -7.58 9.86
C PRO A 98 9.20 -6.78 10.71
N PRO A 99 9.79 -5.72 10.15
CA PRO A 99 10.53 -4.73 10.93
C PRO A 99 9.77 -4.31 12.19
N LEU A 100 10.49 -4.03 13.29
CA LEU A 100 9.86 -3.34 14.41
C LEU A 100 9.37 -1.97 13.91
N ASP A 101 8.05 -1.86 13.89
CA ASP A 101 7.33 -0.81 13.20
C ASP A 101 7.59 0.55 13.84
N ALA A 102 7.92 1.58 13.07
CA ALA A 102 7.50 2.94 13.41
C ALA A 102 6.32 3.23 12.49
N GLN A 103 5.09 3.10 13.01
CA GLN A 103 3.90 3.45 12.25
C GLN A 103 3.63 4.92 12.46
N PRO A 104 3.57 5.73 11.40
CA PRO A 104 3.08 7.07 11.57
C PRO A 104 1.55 7.04 11.70
N TRP A 105 1.06 7.96 12.55
CA TRP A 105 -0.29 8.53 12.65
C TRP A 105 -1.41 7.75 13.33
N ARG A 106 -1.70 8.18 14.56
CA ARG A 106 -3.08 8.53 14.95
C ARG A 106 -3.10 10.03 15.21
N LEU A 107 -4.16 10.74 14.80
CA LEU A 107 -4.46 12.04 15.41
C LEU A 107 -4.78 11.72 16.86
N ALA A 108 -3.91 12.07 17.80
CA ALA A 108 -4.09 11.73 19.20
C ALA A 108 -5.35 12.45 19.73
N ASP A 109 -6.55 11.89 19.58
CA ASP A 109 -7.80 12.58 19.90
C ASP A 109 -8.23 12.38 21.36
N ASP A 110 -7.56 11.46 22.06
CA ASP A 110 -7.80 11.15 23.46
C ASP A 110 -7.07 12.15 24.38
N GLN A 111 -7.83 13.11 24.92
CA GLN A 111 -7.32 14.12 25.82
C GLN A 111 -6.89 13.57 27.19
N ASP A 112 -7.44 12.43 27.63
CA ASP A 112 -7.07 11.79 28.90
C ASP A 112 -5.70 11.12 28.80
N THR A 113 -5.40 10.52 27.65
CA THR A 113 -4.10 9.88 27.37
C THR A 113 -3.04 10.91 26.96
N TYR A 114 -3.39 11.90 26.14
CA TYR A 114 -2.42 12.76 25.45
C TYR A 114 -2.41 14.24 25.89
N GLY A 115 -3.32 14.67 26.77
CA GLY A 115 -3.33 16.03 27.33
C GLY A 115 -3.31 17.14 26.27
N GLU A 116 -2.34 18.06 26.35
CA GLU A 116 -2.17 19.18 25.41
C GLU A 116 -1.72 18.74 24.00
N ARG A 117 -1.24 17.50 23.86
CA ARG A 117 -0.83 16.92 22.57
C ARG A 117 -2.02 16.32 21.83
N ALA A 118 -3.23 16.44 22.38
CA ALA A 118 -4.42 16.02 21.69
C ALA A 118 -4.59 16.78 20.36
N ALA A 119 -5.02 16.09 19.31
CA ALA A 119 -5.10 16.50 17.92
C ALA A 119 -3.77 16.69 17.17
N TRP A 120 -2.64 16.23 17.71
CA TRP A 120 -1.36 16.28 17.00
C TRP A 120 -1.06 14.99 16.26
N TRP A 121 -0.14 15.08 15.31
CA TRP A 121 0.37 13.92 14.59
C TRP A 121 1.55 13.29 15.34
N ILE A 122 1.49 12.00 15.65
CA ILE A 122 2.54 11.28 16.37
C ILE A 122 3.08 10.09 15.59
N VAL A 123 4.34 9.74 15.83
CA VAL A 123 4.98 8.50 15.36
C VAL A 123 5.07 7.56 16.54
N VAL A 124 4.44 6.40 16.43
CA VAL A 124 4.44 5.38 17.47
C VAL A 124 5.25 4.22 16.95
N ASP A 125 6.05 3.59 17.81
CA ASP A 125 6.51 2.26 17.46
C ASP A 125 5.29 1.31 17.40
N GLY A 126 5.22 0.36 16.47
CA GLY A 126 4.05 -0.50 16.29
C GLY A 126 3.90 -1.54 17.39
N SER A 127 4.75 -1.51 18.43
CA SER A 127 4.43 -2.16 19.70
C SER A 127 3.41 -1.36 20.52
N LEU A 128 3.15 -0.10 20.13
CA LEU A 128 2.37 0.90 20.86
C LEU A 128 2.93 1.22 22.25
N ASP A 129 4.07 0.63 22.63
CA ASP A 129 4.70 0.79 23.94
C ASP A 129 5.72 1.93 23.96
N ARG A 130 6.15 2.46 22.80
CA ARG A 130 7.04 3.63 22.75
C ARG A 130 6.62 4.64 21.68
N GLU A 131 6.37 5.87 22.12
CA GLU A 131 6.35 7.04 21.24
C GLU A 131 7.78 7.33 20.77
N LEU A 132 7.99 7.44 19.44
CA LEU A 132 9.34 7.60 18.88
C LEU A 132 9.72 9.07 18.59
N SER A 133 8.88 10.06 18.92
CA SER A 133 9.25 11.48 18.80
C SER A 133 8.22 12.43 19.42
N ASP A 134 8.62 13.69 19.63
CA ASP A 134 7.71 14.81 19.89
C ASP A 134 6.71 14.99 18.73
N ALA A 135 5.57 15.59 19.03
CA ALA A 135 4.45 15.66 18.12
C ALA A 135 4.70 16.59 16.91
N PHE A 136 4.20 16.19 15.74
CA PHE A 136 4.43 16.83 14.45
C PHE A 136 3.26 17.74 14.04
N PRO A 137 3.55 18.85 13.31
CA PRO A 137 2.52 19.78 12.88
C PRO A 137 1.74 19.32 11.63
N THR A 138 2.23 18.34 10.85
CA THR A 138 1.54 17.88 9.63
C THR A 138 1.72 16.39 9.33
N ALA A 139 0.73 15.86 8.58
CA ALA A 139 0.70 14.56 7.91
C ALA A 139 1.84 14.29 6.91
N ALA A 140 2.64 15.30 6.53
CA ALA A 140 3.80 15.07 5.68
C ALA A 140 5.07 14.89 6.50
N LEU A 141 5.19 15.59 7.63
CA LEU A 141 6.41 15.64 8.41
C LEU A 141 6.62 14.40 9.28
N ALA A 142 5.58 13.87 9.92
CA ALA A 142 5.71 12.59 10.59
C ALA A 142 5.90 11.42 9.59
N GLN A 143 5.47 11.54 8.31
CA GLN A 143 5.73 10.52 7.28
C GLN A 143 7.23 10.52 7.02
N ALA A 144 7.78 11.71 6.77
CA ALA A 144 9.21 11.88 6.54
C ALA A 144 10.04 11.40 7.75
N CYS A 145 9.55 11.59 8.98
CA CYS A 145 10.20 11.07 10.18
C CYS A 145 10.16 9.54 10.24
N ALA A 146 8.99 8.93 10.07
CA ALA A 146 8.84 7.48 10.04
C ALA A 146 9.68 6.87 8.90
N ASP A 147 9.65 7.45 7.70
CA ASP A 147 10.46 7.02 6.56
C ASP A 147 11.96 7.13 6.85
N ARG A 148 12.39 8.16 7.60
CA ARG A 148 13.80 8.31 8.02
C ARG A 148 14.17 7.23 9.03
N LEU A 149 13.35 7.00 10.07
CA LEU A 149 13.58 5.93 11.05
C LEU A 149 13.63 4.56 10.37
N ASN A 150 12.72 4.33 9.43
CA ASN A 150 12.66 3.10 8.65
C ASN A 150 13.85 2.93 7.69
N ARG A 151 14.51 4.03 7.30
CA ARG A 151 15.71 3.99 6.44
C ARG A 151 17.00 3.79 7.25
N GLU A 152 17.01 4.24 8.51
CA GLU A 152 18.16 4.15 9.40
C GLU A 152 18.31 2.74 10.02
N ASP A 153 17.24 1.97 10.10
CA ASP A 153 17.28 0.55 10.47
C ASP A 153 17.23 -0.34 9.20
N PRO A 154 18.30 -1.08 8.86
CA PRO A 154 18.33 -1.98 7.70
C PRO A 154 17.38 -3.19 7.86
N ASN A 155 16.81 -3.39 9.04
CA ASN A 155 15.73 -4.32 9.26
C ASN A 155 14.36 -3.66 9.19
N ALA A 156 14.25 -2.33 9.09
CA ALA A 156 13.00 -1.57 9.13
C ALA A 156 12.19 -1.56 7.82
N GLU A 157 12.74 -2.13 6.75
CA GLU A 157 12.02 -2.32 5.49
C GLU A 157 11.24 -3.64 5.50
N TRP A 158 9.91 -3.51 5.44
CA TRP A 158 9.03 -4.65 5.19
C TRP A 158 9.44 -5.36 3.90
N TYR A 159 9.49 -6.69 3.96
CA TYR A 159 9.52 -7.50 2.75
C TYR A 159 8.23 -7.30 1.97
N ARG A 160 8.36 -7.09 0.67
CA ARG A 160 7.25 -6.67 -0.19
C ARG A 160 7.20 -7.47 -1.47
N HIS A 161 5.98 -7.64 -1.98
CA HIS A 161 5.75 -8.04 -3.37
C HIS A 161 5.39 -6.78 -4.16
N TRP A 162 6.11 -6.56 -5.26
CA TRP A 162 6.04 -5.34 -6.07
C TRP A 162 5.36 -5.63 -7.40
N PHE A 163 4.52 -4.70 -7.84
CA PHE A 163 3.74 -4.80 -9.06
C PHE A 163 3.81 -3.50 -9.86
N LEU A 164 3.73 -3.61 -11.18
CA LEU A 164 3.38 -2.49 -12.04
C LEU A 164 1.86 -2.49 -12.26
N ALA A 165 1.20 -1.43 -11.80
CA ALA A 165 -0.23 -1.20 -11.96
C ALA A 165 -0.48 -0.24 -13.13
N SER A 166 -1.13 -0.71 -14.17
CA SER A 166 -1.47 0.08 -15.37
C SER A 166 -2.98 0.17 -15.52
N PRO A 167 -3.58 1.36 -15.74
CA PRO A 167 -4.97 1.46 -16.13
C PRO A 167 -5.19 0.68 -17.42
N GLU A 168 -6.21 -0.17 -17.49
CA GLU A 168 -6.59 -0.77 -18.77
C GLU A 168 -7.18 0.34 -19.64
N THR A 169 -6.49 0.68 -20.73
CA THR A 169 -7.09 1.51 -21.77
C THR A 169 -8.31 0.77 -22.31
N SER A 170 -9.52 1.23 -21.99
CA SER A 170 -10.71 0.75 -22.67
C SER A 170 -10.49 0.97 -24.17
N VAL A 171 -10.29 -0.11 -24.91
CA VAL A 171 -10.33 -0.06 -26.37
C VAL A 171 -11.80 0.22 -26.71
N LEU A 172 -12.17 1.50 -26.78
CA LEU A 172 -13.34 1.90 -27.53
C LEU A 172 -13.04 1.50 -28.97
N SER A 173 -13.56 0.34 -29.39
CA SER A 173 -13.63 -0.01 -30.81
C SER A 173 -14.20 1.21 -31.55
N PRO A 174 -13.51 1.73 -32.59
CA PRO A 174 -14.16 2.67 -33.48
C PRO A 174 -15.29 1.89 -34.15
N LEU A 175 -16.54 2.22 -33.79
CA LEU A 175 -17.71 1.84 -34.55
C LEU A 175 -17.43 2.25 -36.01
N ALA A 176 -17.34 1.25 -36.88
CA ALA A 176 -17.25 1.48 -38.31
C ALA A 176 -18.45 2.36 -38.72
N PRO A 177 -18.27 3.37 -39.58
CA PRO A 177 -19.39 4.15 -40.07
C PRO A 177 -20.29 3.23 -40.91
N GLU A 178 -21.54 3.07 -40.48
CA GLU A 178 -22.60 2.57 -41.34
C GLU A 178 -22.65 3.49 -42.57
N THR A 179 -22.33 2.92 -43.73
CA THR A 179 -22.53 3.60 -45.01
C THR A 179 -23.90 3.17 -45.50
N LEU A 180 -24.83 4.14 -45.53
CA LEU A 180 -26.10 4.07 -46.26
C LEU A 180 -25.85 4.04 -47.77
#